data_AF-A0A8H5MCD3-F1
#
_entry.id   AF-A0A8H5MCD3-F1
#
_cell.length_a   1.000
_cell.length_b   1.000
_cell.length_c   1.000
_cell.angle_alpha   90.00
_cell.angle_beta   90.00
_cell.angle_gamma   90.00
#
_symmetry.space_group_name_H-M   'P 1'
#
loop_
_entity.id
_entity.type
_entity.pdbx_description
1 polymer ?
#
loop_
_entity_poly.entity_id
_entity_poly.type
_entity_poly.pdbx_seq_one_letter_code
_entity_poly.pdbx_strand_id
1 'polypeptide(L)'
;MAQRFETCIQWSDAEGTETHVVVIRAGNTVTTTTTTTTVTTPPTPSFIPAAPRIRPTDLPPSSPVQNRDSRVGDSRQSSQTTSSYSGPIAVGSAAAPSVAPSVVSSRSSVVPVSILSSTPSVASIRSASPRLPSSQSPPQQSRPGIPHPTEIIRPQPTGAKFYVVFSGTQVGIFGDWLTQAQKFTQGISNAHHRSFRRWDHALAAYTNAYNGNGPTLEKIPEA
;
A
#
# COMPACT_ATOMS: atom_id res chain seq x y z
N MET A 1 -16.23 -31.32 31.41
CA MET A 1 -17.19 -31.05 30.32
C MET A 1 -16.45 -30.40 29.18
N ALA A 2 -16.78 -30.70 27.93
CA ALA A 2 -16.23 -30.00 26.77
C ALA A 2 -17.08 -28.76 26.44
N GLN A 3 -16.44 -27.68 26.01
CA GLN A 3 -17.13 -26.49 25.50
C GLN A 3 -16.98 -26.44 23.99
N ARG A 4 -18.06 -26.15 23.26
CA ARG A 4 -18.09 -25.99 21.80
C ARG A 4 -18.62 -24.61 21.47
N PHE A 5 -17.92 -23.91 20.59
CA PHE A 5 -18.34 -22.64 20.01
C PHE A 5 -18.31 -22.78 18.49
N GLU A 6 -19.30 -22.19 17.83
CA GLU A 6 -19.44 -22.21 16.37
C GLU A 6 -19.75 -20.79 15.89
N THR A 7 -19.16 -20.39 14.78
CA THR A 7 -19.46 -19.13 14.12
C THR A 7 -19.33 -19.27 12.61
N CYS A 8 -20.16 -18.55 11.88
CA CYS A 8 -20.05 -18.44 10.43
C CYS A 8 -19.62 -17.02 10.06
N ILE A 9 -18.61 -16.91 9.21
CA ILE A 9 -18.06 -15.66 8.68
C ILE A 9 -18.37 -15.64 7.19
N GLN A 10 -19.32 -14.80 6.79
CA GLN A 10 -19.64 -14.55 5.39
C GLN A 10 -18.85 -13.32 4.91
N TRP A 11 -18.09 -13.49 3.82
CA TRP A 11 -17.36 -12.42 3.19
C TRP A 11 -18.20 -11.83 2.05
N SER A 12 -18.29 -10.50 1.97
CA SER A 12 -19.02 -9.80 0.89
C SER A 12 -18.19 -9.70 -0.40
N ASP A 13 -17.36 -10.70 -0.69
CA ASP A 13 -16.62 -10.78 -1.94
C ASP A 13 -17.53 -11.23 -3.10
N ALA A 14 -17.04 -11.07 -4.33
CA ALA A 14 -17.80 -11.39 -5.54
C ALA A 14 -18.01 -12.91 -5.76
N GLU A 15 -17.38 -13.76 -4.93
CA GLU A 15 -17.39 -15.23 -5.05
C GLU A 15 -18.21 -15.91 -3.93
N GLY A 16 -18.82 -15.12 -3.03
CA GLY A 16 -19.72 -15.61 -2.00
C GLY A 16 -19.03 -16.55 -1.01
N THR A 17 -17.81 -16.21 -0.59
CA THR A 17 -17.03 -17.07 0.30
C THR A 17 -17.64 -17.13 1.70
N GLU A 18 -18.02 -18.34 2.13
CA GLU A 18 -18.51 -18.62 3.49
C GLU A 18 -17.47 -19.43 4.28
N THR A 19 -17.14 -18.99 5.49
CA THR A 19 -16.16 -19.65 6.36
C THR A 19 -16.79 -20.05 7.69
N HIS A 20 -16.93 -21.34 7.91
CA HIS A 20 -17.46 -21.92 9.15
C HIS A 20 -16.31 -22.29 10.09
N VAL A 21 -16.33 -21.77 11.32
CA VAL A 21 -15.30 -22.01 12.34
C VAL A 21 -15.91 -22.70 13.55
N VAL A 22 -15.39 -23.88 13.89
CA VAL A 22 -15.78 -24.67 15.07
C VAL A 22 -14.60 -24.72 16.03
N VAL A 23 -14.80 -24.26 17.25
CA VAL A 23 -13.80 -24.29 18.33
C VAL A 23 -14.29 -25.23 19.43
N ILE A 24 -13.50 -26.26 19.74
CA ILE A 24 -13.80 -27.23 20.80
C ILE A 24 -12.70 -27.15 21.86
N ARG A 25 -13.08 -26.88 23.11
CA ARG A 25 -12.19 -26.91 24.27
C ARG A 25 -12.47 -28.12 25.13
N ALA A 26 -11.46 -28.98 25.30
CA ALA A 26 -11.49 -30.16 26.15
C ALA A 26 -10.33 -30.10 27.15
N GLY A 27 -10.62 -29.64 28.38
CA GLY A 27 -9.60 -29.38 29.39
C GLY A 27 -8.63 -28.27 28.95
N ASN A 28 -7.36 -28.63 28.82
CA ASN A 28 -6.28 -27.73 28.39
C ASN A 28 -6.08 -27.72 26.87
N THR A 29 -6.75 -28.62 26.13
CA THR A 29 -6.64 -28.70 24.67
C THR A 29 -7.73 -27.85 24.01
N VAL A 30 -7.33 -27.04 23.03
CA VAL A 30 -8.24 -26.30 22.14
C VAL A 30 -8.04 -26.80 20.71
N THR A 31 -9.10 -27.28 20.10
CA THR A 31 -9.13 -27.74 18.70
C THR A 31 -9.98 -26.77 17.89
N THR A 32 -9.36 -26.11 16.91
CA THR A 32 -10.05 -25.22 15.97
C THR A 32 -10.14 -25.92 14.61
N THR A 33 -11.36 -26.03 14.08
CA THR A 33 -11.63 -26.56 12.73
C THR A 33 -12.23 -25.43 11.89
N THR A 34 -11.58 -25.09 10.78
CA THR A 34 -12.05 -24.07 9.84
C THR A 34 -12.41 -24.74 8.53
N THR A 35 -13.64 -24.56 8.08
CA THR A 35 -14.13 -25.05 6.77
C THR A 35 -14.51 -23.84 5.93
N THR A 36 -13.88 -23.68 4.77
CA THR A 36 -14.19 -22.61 3.82
C THR A 36 -14.89 -23.20 2.61
N THR A 37 -16.06 -22.64 2.28
CA THR A 37 -16.87 -23.00 1.12
C THR A 37 -16.90 -21.80 0.18
N THR A 38 -16.40 -21.97 -1.04
CA THR A 38 -16.48 -20.97 -2.11
C THR A 38 -17.54 -21.40 -3.11
N VAL A 39 -18.54 -20.56 -3.35
CA VAL A 39 -19.63 -20.85 -4.28
C VAL A 39 -19.29 -20.27 -5.65
N THR A 40 -18.47 -21.00 -6.41
CA THR A 40 -18.16 -20.62 -7.79
C THR A 40 -19.43 -20.65 -8.64
N THR A 41 -19.99 -19.47 -8.94
CA THR A 41 -21.07 -19.34 -9.91
C THR A 41 -20.57 -19.84 -11.28
N PRO A 42 -21.31 -20.75 -11.95
CA PRO A 42 -20.91 -21.21 -13.28
C PRO A 42 -20.90 -20.01 -14.24
N PRO A 43 -19.93 -19.94 -15.17
CA PRO A 43 -19.82 -18.81 -16.08
C PRO A 43 -21.10 -18.69 -16.93
N THR A 44 -21.79 -17.56 -16.82
CA THR A 44 -23.00 -17.28 -17.59
C THR A 44 -22.69 -17.47 -19.08
N PRO A 45 -23.36 -18.41 -19.79
CA PRO A 45 -23.09 -18.65 -21.19
C PRO A 45 -23.38 -17.38 -21.97
N SER A 46 -22.36 -16.84 -22.64
CA SER A 46 -22.46 -15.61 -23.39
C SER A 46 -23.42 -15.79 -24.57
N PHE A 47 -24.68 -15.37 -24.40
CA PHE A 47 -25.64 -15.29 -25.49
C PHE A 47 -25.10 -14.34 -26.55
N ILE A 48 -24.64 -14.90 -27.67
CA ILE A 48 -24.19 -14.13 -28.82
C ILE A 48 -25.43 -13.43 -29.39
N PRO A 49 -25.51 -12.08 -29.38
CA PRO A 49 -26.64 -11.38 -29.96
C PRO A 49 -26.63 -11.62 -31.48
N ALA A 50 -27.73 -12.18 -32.01
CA ALA A 50 -27.89 -12.41 -33.44
C ALA A 50 -27.81 -11.07 -34.20
N ALA A 51 -27.02 -11.04 -35.27
CA ALA A 51 -26.72 -9.79 -35.99
C ALA A 51 -27.98 -9.12 -36.57
N PRO A 52 -28.11 -7.79 -36.48
CA PRO A 52 -29.24 -7.06 -37.05
C PRO A 52 -29.23 -7.16 -38.58
N ARG A 53 -30.35 -7.59 -39.15
CA ARG A 53 -30.54 -7.80 -40.60
C ARG A 53 -30.70 -6.43 -41.29
N ILE A 54 -29.66 -5.97 -41.95
CA ILE A 54 -29.60 -4.67 -42.65
C ILE A 54 -30.68 -4.62 -43.76
N ARG A 55 -31.52 -3.58 -43.76
CA ARG A 55 -32.33 -3.19 -44.93
C ARG A 55 -31.61 -2.06 -45.70
N PRO A 56 -31.41 -2.17 -47.01
CA PRO A 56 -30.83 -1.09 -47.82
C PRO A 56 -31.94 -0.22 -48.45
N THR A 57 -32.04 1.06 -48.08
CA THR A 57 -32.74 2.08 -48.90
C THR A 57 -32.22 3.48 -48.59
N ASP A 58 -31.89 4.22 -49.67
CA ASP A 58 -31.73 5.67 -49.87
C ASP A 58 -30.87 6.59 -48.97
N LEU A 59 -29.96 7.26 -49.67
CA LEU A 59 -29.36 8.58 -49.43
C LEU A 59 -30.00 9.58 -50.42
N PRO A 60 -29.61 10.88 -50.46
CA PRO A 60 -29.55 11.95 -49.45
C PRO A 60 -30.50 13.09 -49.96
N PRO A 61 -30.25 14.43 -49.90
CA PRO A 61 -29.32 15.27 -49.12
C PRO A 61 -29.96 16.50 -48.41
N SER A 62 -29.17 17.19 -47.58
CA SER A 62 -28.81 18.61 -47.77
C SER A 62 -28.21 19.23 -46.49
N SER A 63 -27.03 19.82 -46.61
CA SER A 63 -26.47 20.74 -45.61
C SER A 63 -27.22 22.08 -45.64
N PRO A 64 -27.24 22.82 -44.52
CA PRO A 64 -26.87 24.23 -44.64
C PRO A 64 -25.79 24.67 -43.66
N VAL A 65 -24.98 25.62 -44.13
CA VAL A 65 -23.97 26.36 -43.37
C VAL A 65 -24.64 27.48 -42.58
N GLN A 66 -24.40 27.55 -41.26
CA GLN A 66 -24.55 28.74 -40.38
C GLN A 66 -23.70 28.45 -39.13
N ASN A 67 -22.52 29.02 -38.88
CA ASN A 67 -22.07 30.43 -38.85
C ASN A 67 -22.42 31.16 -37.52
N ARG A 68 -21.33 31.57 -36.84
CA ARG A 68 -21.18 32.71 -35.92
C ARG A 68 -21.62 32.69 -34.43
N ASP A 69 -20.60 33.01 -33.63
CA ASP A 69 -20.54 34.00 -32.54
C ASP A 69 -21.19 33.77 -31.16
N SER A 70 -20.29 33.78 -30.16
CA SER A 70 -20.35 34.58 -28.93
C SER A 70 -21.60 34.56 -28.05
N ARG A 71 -21.48 33.96 -26.86
CA ARG A 71 -22.02 34.57 -25.64
C ARG A 71 -21.17 34.29 -24.39
N VAL A 72 -20.78 35.38 -23.74
CA VAL A 72 -20.27 35.42 -22.38
C VAL A 72 -21.38 34.97 -21.42
N GLY A 73 -21.04 34.12 -20.45
CA GLY A 73 -21.98 33.60 -19.45
C GLY A 73 -21.29 33.45 -18.09
N ASP A 74 -21.29 34.53 -17.31
CA ASP A 74 -20.67 34.61 -15.99
C ASP A 74 -21.50 33.83 -14.95
N SER A 75 -20.85 32.94 -14.19
CA SER A 75 -21.37 32.34 -12.94
C SER A 75 -20.17 31.75 -12.17
N ARG A 76 -19.85 32.10 -10.92
CA ARG A 76 -20.61 32.91 -9.95
C ARG A 76 -21.22 32.04 -8.84
N GLN A 77 -20.42 31.78 -7.78
CA GLN A 77 -20.83 31.21 -6.48
C GLN A 77 -21.20 29.71 -6.52
N SER A 78 -21.05 28.90 -5.48
CA SER A 78 -20.40 29.05 -4.15
C SER A 78 -20.17 27.63 -3.58
N SER A 79 -19.27 27.33 -2.63
CA SER A 79 -18.30 28.12 -1.85
C SER A 79 -17.09 27.22 -1.50
N GLN A 80 -16.01 27.79 -0.95
CA GLN A 80 -15.00 27.03 -0.18
C GLN A 80 -14.82 27.68 1.20
N THR A 81 -14.98 26.90 2.27
CA THR A 81 -14.88 27.39 3.65
C THR A 81 -13.49 27.05 4.21
N THR A 82 -12.47 27.82 3.82
CA THR A 82 -11.17 27.81 4.52
C THR A 82 -11.21 28.81 5.67
N SER A 83 -11.41 28.32 6.90
CA SER A 83 -11.33 29.15 8.10
C SER A 83 -9.90 29.64 8.30
N SER A 84 -9.76 30.95 8.42
CA SER A 84 -8.51 31.66 8.65
C SER A 84 -8.00 31.51 10.09
N TYR A 85 -6.69 31.49 10.24
CA TYR A 85 -6.05 32.06 11.44
C TYR A 85 -4.92 33.00 11.01
N SER A 86 -4.89 34.19 11.59
CA SER A 86 -4.08 35.33 11.12
C SER A 86 -3.06 35.76 12.17
N GLY A 87 -1.85 36.13 11.75
CA GLY A 87 -0.83 36.73 12.62
C GLY A 87 0.57 36.73 11.97
N PRO A 88 1.44 37.69 12.30
CA PRO A 88 1.40 38.95 11.57
C PRO A 88 2.70 39.33 10.83
N ILE A 89 2.50 39.98 9.68
CA ILE A 89 3.31 41.03 9.03
C ILE A 89 4.84 41.04 9.30
N ALA A 90 5.62 40.71 8.27
CA ALA A 90 6.98 41.25 8.08
C ALA A 90 7.10 41.81 6.66
N VAL A 91 7.38 43.11 6.55
CA VAL A 91 7.57 43.81 5.27
C VAL A 91 8.99 43.52 4.78
N GLY A 92 9.13 43.08 3.53
CA GLY A 92 10.44 42.70 2.97
C GLY A 92 10.43 42.56 1.44
N SER A 93 10.37 43.68 0.73
CA SER A 93 10.64 43.71 -0.71
C SER A 93 12.10 43.37 -0.98
N ALA A 94 12.37 42.29 -1.71
CA ALA A 94 13.65 42.06 -2.36
C ALA A 94 13.48 41.26 -3.67
N ALA A 95 14.21 41.71 -4.69
CA ALA A 95 14.14 41.26 -6.08
C ALA A 95 14.31 39.75 -6.32
N ALA A 96 13.74 39.28 -7.44
CA ALA A 96 14.07 37.99 -8.02
C ALA A 96 15.56 37.92 -8.43
N PRO A 97 16.10 36.69 -8.50
CA PRO A 97 16.76 36.32 -9.75
C PRO A 97 16.21 35.02 -10.34
N SER A 98 15.94 35.06 -11.64
CA SER A 98 15.74 33.85 -12.45
C SER A 98 17.09 33.15 -12.63
N VAL A 99 17.22 31.92 -12.12
CA VAL A 99 18.40 31.08 -12.34
C VAL A 99 17.93 29.67 -12.72
N ALA A 100 18.07 29.33 -14.00
CA ALA A 100 17.85 27.98 -14.47
C ALA A 100 19.08 27.10 -14.15
N PRO A 101 18.92 25.89 -13.57
CA PRO A 101 20.01 24.93 -13.47
C PRO A 101 20.19 24.18 -14.78
N SER A 102 21.39 24.27 -15.35
CA SER A 102 21.78 23.63 -16.61
C SER A 102 21.81 22.10 -16.52
N VAL A 103 21.52 21.45 -17.64
CA VAL A 103 21.89 20.04 -17.87
C VAL A 103 23.40 19.86 -17.74
N VAL A 104 23.84 18.96 -16.84
CA VAL A 104 25.23 18.48 -16.79
C VAL A 104 25.27 16.98 -17.06
N SER A 105 25.78 16.62 -18.24
CA SER A 105 26.20 15.25 -18.56
C SER A 105 27.66 15.06 -18.15
N SER A 106 27.92 14.12 -17.25
CA SER A 106 29.22 13.46 -16.97
C SER A 106 29.03 12.58 -15.72
N ARG A 107 29.65 11.41 -15.58
CA ARG A 107 30.71 10.76 -16.38
C ARG A 107 30.58 9.24 -16.18
N SER A 108 30.84 8.45 -17.22
CA SER A 108 31.02 7.00 -17.06
C SER A 108 32.31 6.74 -16.30
N SER A 109 32.26 5.91 -15.25
CA SER A 109 33.44 5.46 -14.50
C SER A 109 33.55 3.95 -14.62
N VAL A 110 34.36 3.50 -15.57
CA VAL A 110 34.81 2.11 -15.69
C VAL A 110 35.89 1.88 -14.63
N VAL A 111 35.55 1.11 -13.60
CA VAL A 111 36.53 0.64 -12.60
C VAL A 111 37.33 -0.54 -13.17
N PRO A 112 38.66 -0.59 -12.96
CA PRO A 112 39.51 -1.63 -13.52
C PRO A 112 39.32 -2.98 -12.81
N VAL A 113 39.35 -4.05 -13.59
CA VAL A 113 39.35 -5.43 -13.11
C VAL A 113 40.74 -5.78 -12.57
N SER A 114 40.85 -6.11 -11.29
CA SER A 114 42.06 -6.68 -10.70
C SER A 114 41.96 -8.20 -10.60
N ILE A 115 42.98 -8.88 -11.11
CA ILE A 115 43.02 -10.33 -11.35
C ILE A 115 43.97 -11.04 -10.37
N LEU A 116 43.48 -12.16 -9.81
CA LEU A 116 44.19 -13.37 -9.35
C LEU A 116 45.66 -13.29 -8.87
N SER A 117 45.89 -13.60 -7.58
CA SER A 117 46.94 -14.54 -7.07
C SER A 117 46.73 -14.73 -5.56
N SER A 118 46.35 -15.91 -5.03
CA SER A 118 47.14 -17.15 -4.85
C SER A 118 48.26 -17.06 -3.80
N THR A 119 48.02 -17.58 -2.59
CA THR A 119 48.98 -18.37 -1.79
C THR A 119 48.26 -19.20 -0.70
N PRO A 120 48.67 -20.46 -0.46
CA PRO A 120 48.25 -21.24 0.71
C PRO A 120 49.33 -21.25 1.80
N SER A 121 48.94 -21.24 3.09
CA SER A 121 49.85 -21.71 4.16
C SER A 121 49.18 -22.02 5.50
N VAL A 122 49.39 -23.27 5.93
CA VAL A 122 49.77 -23.75 7.27
C VAL A 122 48.87 -23.41 8.47
N ALA A 123 48.38 -24.50 9.07
CA ALA A 123 47.64 -24.58 10.31
C ALA A 123 48.25 -23.85 11.52
N SER A 124 47.37 -23.30 12.36
CA SER A 124 47.60 -23.17 13.80
C SER A 124 46.35 -23.58 14.55
N ILE A 125 46.33 -24.85 14.97
CA ILE A 125 45.35 -25.40 15.91
C ILE A 125 45.53 -24.74 17.28
N ARG A 126 44.80 -23.65 17.51
CA ARG A 126 44.51 -23.15 18.85
C ARG A 126 43.11 -23.57 19.24
N SER A 127 43.00 -24.41 20.26
CA SER A 127 41.74 -24.79 20.90
C SER A 127 41.09 -23.57 21.55
N ALA A 128 40.37 -22.78 20.75
CA ALA A 128 39.42 -21.80 21.23
C ALA A 128 38.05 -22.48 21.32
N SER A 129 37.43 -22.44 22.51
CA SER A 129 36.07 -22.94 22.69
C SER A 129 35.13 -22.33 21.65
N PRO A 130 34.15 -23.07 21.11
CA PRO A 130 33.14 -22.53 20.22
C PRO A 130 32.23 -21.57 21.01
N ARG A 131 32.70 -20.33 21.18
CA ARG A 131 31.82 -19.20 21.45
C ARG A 131 30.98 -19.04 20.19
N LEU A 132 29.81 -19.67 20.23
CA LEU A 132 28.72 -19.43 19.30
C LEU A 132 28.69 -17.92 19.02
N PRO A 133 28.63 -17.46 17.76
CA PRO A 133 28.35 -16.07 17.49
C PRO A 133 26.97 -15.81 18.07
N SER A 134 26.94 -15.22 19.26
CA SER A 134 25.73 -14.75 19.89
C SER A 134 25.19 -13.72 18.93
N SER A 135 24.17 -14.13 18.16
CA SER A 135 23.40 -13.28 17.27
C SER A 135 22.63 -12.31 18.16
N GLN A 136 23.37 -11.31 18.64
CA GLN A 136 22.84 -10.09 19.21
C GLN A 136 22.29 -9.29 18.04
N SER A 137 21.22 -9.83 17.44
CA SER A 137 20.17 -9.02 16.86
C SER A 137 19.94 -7.88 17.85
N PRO A 138 20.16 -6.61 17.47
CA PRO A 138 19.98 -5.49 18.40
C PRO A 138 18.59 -5.62 19.00
N PRO A 139 18.42 -5.43 20.32
CA PRO A 139 17.23 -5.83 21.05
C PRO A 139 16.02 -5.27 20.34
N GLN A 140 15.28 -6.15 19.65
CA GLN A 140 14.13 -5.75 18.87
C GLN A 140 13.11 -5.26 19.87
N GLN A 141 13.00 -3.94 19.99
CA GLN A 141 12.02 -3.31 20.83
C GLN A 141 10.66 -3.64 20.21
N SER A 142 10.03 -4.70 20.72
CA SER A 142 8.69 -5.13 20.37
C SER A 142 7.71 -4.01 20.73
N ARG A 143 7.59 -3.00 19.86
CA ARG A 143 6.74 -1.83 20.06
C ARG A 143 5.31 -2.34 20.24
N PRO A 144 4.68 -2.15 21.42
CA PRO A 144 3.39 -2.80 21.71
C PRO A 144 2.33 -2.46 20.66
N GLY A 145 1.80 -3.48 20.00
CA GLY A 145 0.76 -3.31 18.97
C GLY A 145 1.26 -2.91 17.57
N ILE A 146 2.57 -2.98 17.29
CA ILE A 146 3.15 -2.82 15.96
C ILE A 146 3.67 -4.19 15.48
N PRO A 147 3.10 -4.79 14.41
CA PRO A 147 3.48 -6.12 13.96
C PRO A 147 4.93 -6.16 13.44
N HIS A 148 5.63 -7.27 13.66
CA HIS A 148 6.98 -7.44 13.11
C HIS A 148 6.91 -7.62 11.58
N PRO A 149 7.88 -7.14 10.78
CA PRO A 149 7.82 -7.24 9.31
C PRO A 149 7.64 -8.66 8.74
N THR A 150 8.07 -9.70 9.48
CA THR A 150 7.86 -11.12 9.10
C THR A 150 6.45 -11.65 9.38
N GLU A 151 5.68 -10.97 10.23
CA GLU A 151 4.30 -11.32 10.57
C GLU A 151 3.29 -10.69 9.60
N ILE A 152 3.74 -9.75 8.76
CA ILE A 152 2.88 -9.07 7.79
C ILE A 152 2.59 -10.01 6.62
N ILE A 153 1.40 -10.60 6.66
CA ILE A 153 0.80 -11.34 5.54
C ILE A 153 0.61 -10.38 4.37
N ARG A 154 1.02 -10.79 3.16
CA ARG A 154 0.81 -10.01 1.93
C ARG A 154 -0.70 -9.87 1.67
N PRO A 155 -1.28 -8.66 1.71
CA PRO A 155 -2.68 -8.46 1.36
C PRO A 155 -2.86 -8.66 -0.15
N GLN A 156 -4.02 -9.19 -0.54
CA GLN A 156 -4.43 -9.21 -1.94
C GLN A 156 -4.68 -7.76 -2.38
N PRO A 157 -3.98 -7.25 -3.42
CA PRO A 157 -4.12 -5.86 -3.82
C PRO A 157 -5.40 -5.68 -4.65
N THR A 158 -6.32 -4.86 -4.17
CA THR A 158 -7.56 -4.50 -4.89
C THR A 158 -7.29 -3.53 -6.06
N GLY A 159 -6.11 -2.90 -6.08
CA GLY A 159 -5.66 -2.01 -7.14
C GLY A 159 -4.16 -2.13 -7.46
N ALA A 160 -3.62 -1.20 -8.24
CA ALA A 160 -2.23 -1.26 -8.72
C ALA A 160 -1.15 -0.81 -7.70
N LYS A 161 -1.49 -0.69 -6.41
CA LYS A 161 -0.62 -0.14 -5.36
C LYS A 161 -0.86 -0.81 -4.01
N PHE A 162 0.21 -0.93 -3.23
CA PHE A 162 0.20 -1.24 -1.81
C PHE A 162 0.36 0.07 -1.00
N TYR A 163 -0.31 0.16 0.14
CA TYR A 163 -0.33 1.35 0.98
C TYR A 163 0.30 1.03 2.34
N VAL A 164 1.43 1.66 2.65
CA VAL A 164 2.12 1.53 3.93
C VAL A 164 1.67 2.67 4.84
N VAL A 165 1.13 2.34 6.01
CA VAL A 165 0.81 3.31 7.08
C VAL A 165 1.90 3.22 8.13
N PHE A 166 2.64 4.32 8.30
CA PHE A 166 3.72 4.45 9.28
C PHE A 166 3.21 5.02 10.60
N SER A 167 2.29 5.99 10.56
CA SER A 167 1.59 6.48 11.75
C SER A 167 0.08 6.61 11.53
N GLY A 168 -0.68 6.18 12.54
CA GLY A 168 -2.14 6.07 12.50
C GLY A 168 -2.70 5.18 13.61
N THR A 169 -4.00 4.90 13.63
CA THR A 169 -4.64 3.97 14.60
C THR A 169 -4.19 2.52 14.40
N GLN A 170 -3.80 2.16 13.18
CA GLN A 170 -3.15 0.89 12.86
C GLN A 170 -2.05 1.09 11.82
N VAL A 171 -0.88 0.52 12.10
CA VAL A 171 0.31 0.57 11.22
C VAL A 171 0.49 -0.77 10.52
N GLY A 172 0.94 -0.74 9.26
CA GLY A 172 1.05 -1.95 8.45
C GLY A 172 1.07 -1.67 6.95
N ILE A 173 0.83 -2.72 6.16
CA ILE A 173 0.76 -2.66 4.70
C ILE A 173 -0.61 -3.17 4.24
N PHE A 174 -1.31 -2.37 3.47
CA PHE A 174 -2.69 -2.60 3.04
C PHE A 174 -2.80 -2.74 1.52
N GLY A 175 -3.74 -3.56 1.06
CA GLY A 175 -4.01 -3.82 -0.36
C GLY A 175 -4.97 -2.81 -1.01
N ASP A 176 -5.69 -2.05 -0.18
CA ASP A 176 -6.62 -1.01 -0.62
C ASP A 176 -6.49 0.27 0.21
N TRP A 177 -6.77 1.41 -0.42
CA TRP A 177 -6.76 2.72 0.22
C TRP A 177 -8.07 3.01 0.94
N LEU A 178 -9.19 2.97 0.21
CA LEU A 178 -10.47 3.55 0.63
C LEU A 178 -11.12 2.78 1.78
N THR A 179 -11.02 1.45 1.74
CA THR A 179 -11.67 0.55 2.71
C THR A 179 -10.78 0.18 3.91
N GLN A 180 -9.46 0.34 3.79
CA GLN A 180 -8.47 -0.02 4.81
C GLN A 180 -7.61 1.20 5.22
N ALA A 181 -6.57 1.55 4.45
CA ALA A 181 -5.54 2.49 4.89
C ALA A 181 -6.08 3.91 5.23
N GLN A 182 -7.13 4.37 4.56
CA GLN A 182 -7.77 5.65 4.86
C GLN A 182 -8.40 5.65 6.26
N LYS A 183 -9.07 4.56 6.68
CA LYS A 183 -9.71 4.49 8.01
C LYS A 183 -8.69 4.61 9.14
N PHE A 184 -7.47 4.14 8.93
CA PHE A 184 -6.39 4.20 9.92
C PHE A 184 -5.61 5.52 9.93
N THR A 185 -5.93 6.45 9.03
CA THR A 185 -5.21 7.73 8.87
C THR A 185 -6.13 8.97 8.87
N GLN A 186 -7.43 8.80 8.59
CA GLN A 186 -8.42 9.87 8.59
C GLN A 186 -8.68 10.40 10.00
N GLY A 187 -8.70 11.73 10.14
CA GLY A 187 -8.93 12.42 11.42
C GLY A 187 -7.72 12.46 12.37
N ILE A 188 -6.63 11.75 12.04
CA ILE A 188 -5.45 11.65 12.90
C ILE A 188 -4.40 12.69 12.51
N SER A 189 -4.16 13.64 13.40
CA SER A 189 -3.03 14.58 13.30
C SER A 189 -1.71 13.82 13.22
N ASN A 190 -0.84 14.22 12.28
CA ASN A 190 0.46 13.57 12.00
C ASN A 190 0.39 12.12 11.46
N ALA A 191 -0.76 11.68 10.92
CA ALA A 191 -0.82 10.42 10.18
C ALA A 191 0.07 10.44 8.93
N HIS A 192 0.98 9.45 8.82
CA HIS A 192 1.96 9.35 7.75
C HIS A 192 1.81 8.03 7.01
N HIS A 193 1.63 8.10 5.70
CA HIS A 193 1.44 6.94 4.83
C HIS A 193 2.14 7.15 3.48
N ARG A 194 2.42 6.06 2.76
CA ARG A 194 3.00 6.10 1.41
C ARG A 194 2.54 4.93 0.56
N SER A 195 2.35 5.17 -0.74
CA SER A 195 1.96 4.13 -1.68
C SER A 195 3.12 3.65 -2.56
N PHE A 196 3.15 2.36 -2.87
CA PHE A 196 4.18 1.70 -3.67
C PHE A 196 3.53 0.76 -4.71
N ARG A 197 4.10 0.67 -5.92
CA ARG A 197 3.57 -0.22 -6.99
C ARG A 197 3.91 -1.71 -6.81
N ARG A 198 4.82 -2.04 -5.89
CA ARG A 198 5.35 -3.39 -5.67
C ARG A 198 5.38 -3.72 -4.19
N TRP A 199 5.01 -4.95 -3.85
CA TRP A 199 5.06 -5.48 -2.48
C TRP A 199 6.44 -5.32 -1.85
N ASP A 200 7.49 -5.71 -2.58
CA ASP A 200 8.86 -5.76 -2.04
C ASP A 200 9.34 -4.38 -1.58
N HIS A 201 8.96 -3.31 -2.30
CA HIS A 201 9.26 -1.93 -1.91
C HIS A 201 8.42 -1.46 -0.72
N ALA A 202 7.16 -1.87 -0.62
CA ALA A 202 6.31 -1.58 0.53
C ALA A 202 6.86 -2.25 1.81
N LEU A 203 7.23 -3.53 1.72
CA LEU A 203 7.81 -4.30 2.82
C LEU A 203 9.19 -3.77 3.21
N ALA A 204 10.05 -3.42 2.25
CA ALA A 204 11.34 -2.78 2.55
C ALA A 204 11.17 -1.42 3.25
N ALA A 205 10.21 -0.59 2.80
CA ALA A 205 9.93 0.69 3.44
C ALA A 205 9.40 0.52 4.87
N TYR A 206 8.48 -0.42 5.10
CA TYR A 206 8.00 -0.76 6.43
C TYR A 206 9.12 -1.31 7.34
N THR A 207 9.96 -2.20 6.81
CA THR A 207 11.10 -2.78 7.54
C THR A 207 12.12 -1.71 7.95
N ASN A 208 12.42 -0.75 7.06
CA ASN A 208 13.30 0.38 7.37
C ASN A 208 12.70 1.26 8.48
N ALA A 209 11.40 1.54 8.44
CA ALA A 209 10.69 2.27 9.49
C ALA A 209 10.69 1.51 10.83
N TYR A 210 10.47 0.20 10.81
CA TYR A 210 10.52 -0.68 11.99
C TYR A 210 11.90 -0.68 12.65
N ASN A 211 12.96 -0.75 11.84
CA ASN A 211 14.35 -0.71 12.29
C ASN A 211 14.84 0.69 12.71
N GLY A 212 14.00 1.73 12.62
CA GLY A 212 14.39 3.12 12.93
C GLY A 212 15.20 3.84 11.85
N ASN A 213 15.41 3.20 10.68
CA ASN A 213 16.14 3.75 9.53
C ASN A 213 15.23 4.55 8.56
N GLY A 214 14.08 5.05 9.03
CA GLY A 214 13.03 5.61 8.20
C GLY A 214 12.02 6.43 8.99
N PRO A 215 10.83 6.73 8.43
CA PRO A 215 9.77 7.40 9.19
C PRO A 215 9.38 6.57 10.42
N THR A 216 9.11 7.24 11.54
CA THR A 216 8.77 6.57 12.81
C THR A 216 7.50 5.74 12.67
N LEU A 217 7.54 4.47 13.10
CA LEU A 217 6.32 3.69 13.30
C LEU A 217 5.66 4.06 14.63
N GLU A 218 4.48 4.68 14.56
CA GLU A 218 3.76 5.19 15.73
C GLU A 218 2.27 4.81 15.67
N LYS A 219 1.79 4.14 16.72
CA LYS A 219 0.36 3.84 16.86
C LYS A 219 -0.29 4.94 17.70
N ILE A 220 -1.09 5.78 17.05
CA ILE A 220 -1.79 6.88 17.69
C ILE A 220 -3.15 6.34 18.18
N PRO A 221 -3.51 6.46 19.47
CA PRO A 221 -4.81 6.04 19.96
C PRO A 221 -5.93 6.86 19.29
N GLU A 222 -7.07 6.23 19.05
CA GLU A 222 -8.30 6.93 18.67
C GLU A 222 -8.76 7.82 19.84
N ALA A 223 -9.20 9.04 19.55
CA ALA A 223 -9.51 10.09 20.52
C ALA A 223 -11.02 10.33 20.66
#